data_AF-A0A1G5B8K5-F1
#
_entry.id   AF-A0A1G5B8K5-F1
#
_cell.length_a   1.000
_cell.length_b   1.000
_cell.length_c   1.000
_cell.angle_alpha   90.00
_cell.angle_beta   90.00
_cell.angle_gamma   90.00
#
_symmetry.space_group_name_H-M   'P 1'
#
loop_
_entity.id
_entity.type
_entity.pdbx_description
1 polymer ?
#
loop_
_entity_poly.entity_id
_entity_poly.type
_entity_poly.pdbx_seq_one_letter_code
_entity_poly.pdbx_strand_id
1 'polypeptide(L)'
;MLSLLKILRSGFAVILIFVPLVLFMHLDAFAQTKAEAIPFMHEKTYLLPSGKSVAIKFRERPCESAGSRGCSEADAGTWGTDGGVPRFLTEVFLVSIDGREFVIPEKFYKDLTNTYHLNAFEQKTRVIIELKGGEAAGAYTARFTLGGTCGFERKVCGEVCGEIWERTTWYNAFAYEAEAGCESGIQ
;
A
#
# COMPACT_ATOMS: atom_id res chain seq x y z
N MET A 1 -63.22 63.04 -11.57
CA MET A 1 -62.28 62.73 -12.67
C MET A 1 -60.90 63.19 -12.23
N LEU A 2 -59.90 62.31 -12.36
CA LEU A 2 -58.60 62.39 -11.70
C LEU A 2 -57.79 63.64 -12.05
N SER A 3 -57.20 64.26 -11.02
CA SER A 3 -56.24 65.35 -11.14
C SER A 3 -54.81 64.82 -11.06
N LEU A 4 -53.99 65.30 -11.99
CA LEU A 4 -52.55 65.10 -12.11
C LEU A 4 -51.76 65.97 -11.09
N LEU A 5 -50.65 65.39 -10.62
CA LEU A 5 -49.34 66.00 -10.33
C LEU A 5 -49.14 67.00 -9.16
N LYS A 6 -48.05 66.70 -8.42
CA LYS A 6 -46.94 67.55 -7.95
C LYS A 6 -46.84 67.97 -6.45
N ILE A 7 -45.76 67.42 -5.84
CA ILE A 7 -44.66 68.10 -5.11
C ILE A 7 -44.59 67.98 -3.56
N LEU A 8 -43.51 67.28 -3.15
CA LEU A 8 -42.59 67.41 -1.99
C LEU A 8 -43.13 67.78 -0.59
N ARG A 9 -42.70 66.99 0.41
CA ARG A 9 -41.85 67.50 1.50
C ARG A 9 -41.01 66.40 2.18
N SER A 10 -39.81 66.84 2.52
CA SER A 10 -38.63 66.15 3.06
C SER A 10 -38.84 65.52 4.45
N GLY A 11 -38.18 64.39 4.69
CA GLY A 11 -38.02 63.79 6.02
C GLY A 11 -37.11 62.57 5.97
N PHE A 12 -35.83 62.77 6.30
CA PHE A 12 -34.80 61.74 6.49
C PHE A 12 -35.27 60.61 7.43
N ALA A 13 -35.18 59.36 6.97
CA ALA A 13 -34.83 58.23 7.83
C ALA A 13 -34.30 57.09 6.95
N VAL A 14 -32.98 57.01 6.90
CA VAL A 14 -32.21 55.85 6.45
C VAL A 14 -32.61 54.65 7.32
N ILE A 15 -32.92 53.51 6.69
CA ILE A 15 -32.47 52.15 7.08
C ILE A 15 -32.96 51.21 5.97
N LEU A 16 -32.06 50.88 5.04
CA LEU A 16 -32.16 49.76 4.11
C LEU A 16 -31.81 48.50 4.90
N ILE A 17 -32.79 47.65 5.21
CA ILE A 17 -32.52 46.27 5.65
C ILE A 17 -32.64 45.38 4.42
N PHE A 18 -31.53 45.28 3.68
CA PHE A 18 -31.24 44.13 2.85
C PHE A 18 -30.59 43.09 3.77
N VAL A 19 -31.32 42.02 4.11
CA VAL A 19 -30.70 40.80 4.62
C VAL A 19 -30.85 39.74 3.52
N PRO A 20 -29.78 39.39 2.80
CA PRO A 20 -29.82 38.27 1.89
C PRO A 20 -29.99 37.00 2.72
N LEU A 21 -31.00 36.21 2.35
CA LEU A 21 -31.22 34.85 2.81
C LEU A 21 -30.04 34.00 2.30
N VAL A 22 -28.93 34.01 3.04
CA VAL A 22 -27.76 33.18 2.72
C VAL A 22 -28.11 31.74 3.10
N LEU A 23 -28.24 30.95 2.03
CA LEU A 23 -28.35 29.51 1.98
C LEU A 23 -27.17 28.87 2.75
N PHE A 24 -27.32 28.64 4.05
CA PHE A 24 -26.39 27.79 4.80
C PHE A 24 -26.70 26.34 4.49
N MET A 25 -26.09 25.83 3.41
CA MET A 25 -25.88 24.39 3.29
C MET A 25 -24.94 23.98 4.43
N HIS A 26 -25.48 23.28 5.43
CA HIS A 26 -24.66 22.52 6.36
C HIS A 26 -23.94 21.42 5.55
N LEU A 27 -22.72 21.73 5.12
CA LEU A 27 -21.70 20.71 4.91
C LEU A 27 -21.41 20.13 6.29
N ASP A 28 -22.12 19.07 6.65
CA ASP A 28 -21.65 18.15 7.67
C ASP A 28 -20.32 17.58 7.16
N ALA A 29 -19.24 18.17 7.63
CA ALA A 29 -17.92 17.61 7.49
C ALA A 29 -17.96 16.21 8.12
N PHE A 30 -17.96 15.19 7.26
CA PHE A 30 -17.69 13.82 7.67
C PHE A 30 -16.28 13.79 8.27
N ALA A 31 -16.18 14.06 9.57
CA ALA A 31 -15.08 13.60 10.39
C ALA A 31 -15.22 12.08 10.47
N GLN A 32 -14.77 11.41 9.41
CA GLN A 32 -14.63 9.98 9.38
C GLN A 32 -13.57 9.65 10.43
N THR A 33 -14.04 9.25 11.61
CA THR A 33 -13.20 8.66 12.64
C THR A 33 -12.44 7.51 11.98
N LYS A 34 -11.14 7.72 11.71
CA LYS A 34 -10.22 6.65 11.35
C LYS A 34 -10.30 5.66 12.52
N ALA A 35 -11.10 4.61 12.37
CA ALA A 35 -10.99 3.44 13.22
C ALA A 35 -9.50 3.09 13.24
N GLU A 36 -8.93 2.87 14.43
CA GLU A 36 -7.54 2.47 14.58
C GLU A 36 -7.34 1.16 13.82
N ALA A 37 -6.93 1.26 12.56
CA ALA A 37 -6.62 0.11 11.76
C ALA A 37 -5.39 -0.55 12.39
N ILE A 38 -5.43 -1.88 12.49
CA ILE A 38 -4.38 -2.66 13.14
C ILE A 38 -3.34 -3.02 12.06
N PRO A 39 -2.03 -2.82 12.31
CA PRO A 39 -0.99 -3.23 11.37
C PRO A 39 -1.08 -4.72 11.05
N PHE A 40 -0.80 -5.08 9.81
CA PHE A 40 -0.86 -6.49 9.42
C PHE A 40 0.31 -7.27 10.03
N MET A 41 -0.02 -8.40 10.64
CA MET A 41 0.93 -9.35 11.22
C MET A 41 0.63 -10.74 10.72
N HIS A 42 1.68 -11.41 10.23
CA HIS A 42 1.60 -12.77 9.73
C HIS A 42 2.81 -13.56 10.22
N GLU A 43 2.55 -14.60 11.00
CA GLU A 43 3.59 -15.52 11.47
C GLU A 43 3.03 -16.93 11.34
N LYS A 44 3.44 -17.62 10.27
CA LYS A 44 2.87 -18.93 9.92
C LYS A 44 3.90 -19.81 9.22
N THR A 45 3.79 -21.11 9.49
CA THR A 45 4.49 -22.15 8.75
C THR A 45 3.52 -22.86 7.82
N TYR A 46 3.93 -23.00 6.57
CA TYR A 46 3.21 -23.68 5.51
C TYR A 46 3.91 -25.00 5.20
N LEU A 47 3.15 -26.09 5.17
CA LEU A 47 3.62 -27.36 4.60
C LEU A 47 3.15 -27.43 3.15
N LEU A 48 4.10 -27.45 2.23
CA LEU A 48 3.82 -27.41 0.80
C LEU A 48 3.63 -28.83 0.21
N PRO A 49 2.97 -28.99 -0.96
CA PRO A 49 2.76 -30.29 -1.58
C PRO A 49 4.04 -31.12 -1.83
N SER A 50 5.18 -30.47 -2.08
CA SER A 50 6.48 -31.14 -2.19
C SER A 50 7.04 -31.69 -0.87
N GLY A 51 6.40 -31.38 0.27
CA GLY A 51 6.89 -31.66 1.62
C GLY A 51 7.75 -30.55 2.22
N LYS A 52 8.11 -29.51 1.46
CA LYS A 52 8.88 -28.36 1.95
C LYS A 52 8.11 -27.61 3.03
N SER A 53 8.82 -27.21 4.08
CA SER A 53 8.30 -26.37 5.15
C SER A 53 8.72 -24.92 4.93
N VAL A 54 7.75 -24.01 4.80
CA VAL A 54 8.00 -22.57 4.58
C VAL A 54 7.46 -21.77 5.75
N ALA A 55 8.36 -21.24 6.56
CA ALA A 55 8.02 -20.34 7.66
C ALA A 55 8.15 -18.88 7.19
N ILE A 56 7.12 -18.08 7.44
CA ILE A 56 7.07 -16.67 7.07
C ILE A 56 6.73 -15.85 8.30
N LYS A 57 7.52 -14.81 8.52
CA LYS A 57 7.24 -13.75 9.49
C LYS A 57 7.20 -12.42 8.75
N PHE A 58 6.01 -11.85 8.68
CA PHE A 58 5.75 -10.56 8.08
C PHE A 58 5.07 -9.65 9.09
N ARG A 59 5.54 -8.42 9.24
CA ARG A 59 4.95 -7.44 10.17
C ARG A 59 5.03 -6.06 9.58
N GLU A 60 3.93 -5.34 9.73
CA GLU A 60 3.88 -3.91 9.54
C GLU A 60 3.86 -3.19 10.89
N ARG A 61 4.16 -1.89 10.84
CA ARG A 61 3.97 -0.97 11.96
C ARG A 61 3.11 0.22 11.54
N PRO A 62 2.46 0.92 12.49
CA PRO A 62 1.76 2.16 12.20
C PRO A 62 2.69 3.21 11.61
N CYS A 63 2.14 4.00 10.70
CA CYS A 63 2.73 5.22 10.20
C CYS A 63 2.03 6.41 10.87
N GLU A 64 2.65 6.95 11.92
CA GLU A 64 2.01 7.89 12.84
C GLU A 64 1.73 9.26 12.19
N SER A 65 2.70 9.79 11.45
CA SER A 65 2.59 11.08 10.78
C SER A 65 3.61 11.25 9.64
N ALA A 66 3.26 12.10 8.67
CA ALA A 66 4.18 12.52 7.61
C ALA A 66 5.46 13.12 8.21
N GLY A 67 6.63 12.64 7.78
CA GLY A 67 7.93 13.07 8.29
C GLY A 67 8.49 12.24 9.45
N SER A 68 7.73 11.27 9.98
CA SER A 68 8.28 10.22 10.85
C SER A 68 9.09 9.20 10.02
N ARG A 69 9.90 8.34 10.67
CA ARG A 69 10.87 7.47 9.98
C ARG A 69 10.19 6.60 8.91
N GLY A 70 10.53 6.82 7.63
CA GLY A 70 9.96 6.08 6.48
C GLY A 70 8.50 6.41 6.15
N CYS A 71 7.89 7.36 6.86
CA CYS A 71 6.53 7.86 6.62
C CYS A 71 6.61 9.12 5.76
N SER A 72 6.81 8.93 4.46
CA SER A 72 6.70 10.00 3.47
C SER A 72 5.41 9.88 2.69
N GLU A 73 5.02 10.96 2.01
CA GLU A 73 4.05 10.81 0.92
C GLU A 73 4.57 9.78 -0.07
N ALA A 74 3.68 8.89 -0.49
CA ALA A 74 4.00 7.89 -1.48
C ALA A 74 4.31 8.57 -2.81
N ASP A 75 5.46 8.20 -3.35
CA ASP A 75 5.86 8.52 -4.71
C ASP A 75 5.54 7.32 -5.63
N ALA A 76 5.96 7.42 -6.89
CA ALA A 76 5.78 6.36 -7.88
C ALA A 76 6.50 5.05 -7.53
N GLY A 77 7.29 5.00 -6.44
CA GLY A 77 8.02 3.83 -5.97
C GLY A 77 7.37 3.10 -4.79
N THR A 78 6.18 3.50 -4.34
CA THR A 78 5.48 2.87 -3.20
C THR A 78 4.15 2.24 -3.64
N TRP A 79 3.93 0.99 -3.24
CA TRP A 79 2.71 0.24 -3.51
C TRP A 79 1.80 0.22 -2.28
N GLY A 80 0.48 0.28 -2.49
CA GLY A 80 -0.50 0.15 -1.41
C GLY A 80 -1.23 1.43 -1.05
N THR A 81 -1.03 2.52 -1.79
CA THR A 81 -1.72 3.78 -1.55
C THR A 81 -1.98 4.51 -2.85
N ASP A 82 -3.11 5.21 -2.92
CA ASP A 82 -3.53 6.01 -4.07
C ASP A 82 -3.11 7.47 -3.85
N GLY A 83 -1.80 7.66 -3.62
CA GLY A 83 -1.22 8.92 -3.12
C GLY A 83 -1.34 9.11 -1.61
N GLY A 84 -0.74 10.18 -1.09
CA GLY A 84 -0.70 10.49 0.36
C GLY A 84 0.24 9.59 1.16
N VAL A 85 0.11 9.62 2.49
CA VAL A 85 0.98 8.86 3.40
C VAL A 85 0.37 7.49 3.71
N PRO A 86 1.12 6.38 3.56
CA PRO A 86 0.65 5.04 3.92
C PRO A 86 0.19 4.98 5.38
N ARG A 87 -0.76 4.10 5.71
CA ARG A 87 -1.19 3.89 7.11
C ARG A 87 -0.23 2.96 7.84
N PHE A 88 0.32 1.99 7.13
CA PHE A 88 1.25 1.00 7.66
C PHE A 88 2.46 0.84 6.76
N LEU A 89 3.61 0.61 7.37
CA LEU A 89 4.87 0.37 6.67
C LEU A 89 5.36 -1.04 7.00
N THR A 90 5.79 -1.77 5.98
CA THR A 90 6.44 -3.07 6.17
C THR A 90 7.75 -2.89 6.92
N GLU A 91 7.90 -3.61 8.04
CA GLU A 91 9.09 -3.56 8.89
C GLU A 91 9.87 -4.87 8.83
N VAL A 92 9.15 -6.00 8.83
CA VAL A 92 9.75 -7.33 8.88
C VAL A 92 9.19 -8.15 7.73
N PHE A 93 10.07 -8.76 6.94
CA PHE A 93 9.73 -9.85 6.04
C PHE A 93 10.85 -10.89 6.02
N LEU A 94 10.66 -11.93 6.83
CA LEU A 94 11.60 -13.04 6.97
C LEU A 94 10.96 -14.31 6.42
N VAL A 95 11.76 -15.07 5.68
CA VAL A 95 11.34 -16.33 5.05
C VAL A 95 12.37 -17.39 5.41
N SER A 96 11.90 -18.57 5.77
CA SER A 96 12.74 -19.76 5.94
C SER A 96 12.13 -20.93 5.19
N ILE A 97 12.97 -21.68 4.46
CA ILE A 97 12.59 -22.88 3.72
C ILE A 97 13.38 -24.05 4.32
N ASP A 98 12.67 -25.08 4.78
CA ASP A 98 13.24 -26.26 5.44
C ASP A 98 14.19 -25.91 6.60
N GLY A 99 13.82 -24.88 7.37
CA GLY A 99 14.58 -24.36 8.51
C GLY A 99 15.80 -23.50 8.15
N ARG A 100 16.06 -23.24 6.86
CA ARG A 100 17.12 -22.34 6.39
C ARG A 100 16.54 -21.00 5.98
N GLU A 101 17.15 -19.92 6.45
CA GLU A 101 16.75 -18.56 6.08
C GLU A 101 16.93 -18.32 4.57
N PHE A 102 15.90 -17.80 3.94
CA PHE A 102 15.91 -17.29 2.58
C PHE A 102 15.89 -15.76 2.65
N VAL A 103 17.03 -15.12 2.38
CA VAL A 103 17.17 -13.67 2.51
C VAL A 103 16.48 -12.96 1.35
N ILE A 104 15.47 -12.15 1.68
CA ILE A 104 14.85 -11.18 0.78
C ILE A 104 15.41 -9.80 1.17
N PRO A 105 16.17 -9.10 0.31
CA PRO A 105 16.69 -7.78 0.65
C PRO A 105 15.55 -6.76 0.87
N GLU A 106 15.75 -5.85 1.82
CA GLU A 106 14.76 -4.86 2.26
C GLU A 106 14.10 -4.08 1.10
N LYS A 107 14.91 -3.70 0.10
CA LYS A 107 14.45 -2.97 -1.09
C LYS A 107 13.35 -3.66 -1.91
N PHE A 108 13.12 -4.95 -1.72
CA PHE A 108 12.10 -5.71 -2.46
C PHE A 108 10.74 -5.75 -1.77
N TYR A 109 10.64 -5.30 -0.52
CA TYR A 109 9.39 -5.37 0.22
C TYR A 109 9.03 -4.09 0.97
N LYS A 110 9.98 -3.19 1.19
CA LYS A 110 9.71 -2.00 1.98
C LYS A 110 8.81 -0.96 1.32
N ASP A 111 8.70 -1.04 0.01
CA ASP A 111 7.75 -0.29 -0.80
C ASP A 111 6.33 -0.89 -0.76
N LEU A 112 6.13 -2.09 -0.20
CA LEU A 112 4.81 -2.67 -0.01
C LEU A 112 4.22 -2.13 1.30
N THR A 113 3.04 -1.53 1.21
CA THR A 113 2.34 -0.93 2.36
C THR A 113 0.90 -1.42 2.46
N ASN A 114 0.27 -1.18 3.62
CA ASN A 114 -1.15 -1.46 3.85
C ASN A 114 -1.56 -2.90 3.45
N THR A 115 -0.72 -3.87 3.79
CA THR A 115 -0.95 -5.30 3.51
C THR A 115 -2.17 -5.78 4.29
N TYR A 116 -2.97 -6.67 3.70
CA TYR A 116 -4.09 -7.29 4.40
C TYR A 116 -4.14 -8.81 4.20
N HIS A 117 -3.34 -9.35 3.29
CA HIS A 117 -3.28 -10.78 3.02
C HIS A 117 -1.86 -11.22 2.68
N LEU A 118 -1.50 -12.41 3.18
CA LEU A 118 -0.29 -13.11 2.82
C LEU A 118 -0.59 -14.61 2.75
N ASN A 119 -0.13 -15.24 1.68
CA ASN A 119 -0.22 -16.68 1.49
C ASN A 119 1.06 -17.26 0.87
N ALA A 120 1.32 -18.54 1.11
CA ALA A 120 2.39 -19.27 0.46
C ALA A 120 1.87 -20.58 -0.15
N PHE A 121 2.32 -20.88 -1.37
CA PHE A 121 1.94 -22.08 -2.10
C PHE A 121 3.03 -22.48 -3.10
N GLU A 122 2.86 -23.63 -3.75
CA GLU A 122 3.77 -24.08 -4.80
C GLU A 122 3.20 -23.90 -6.19
N GLN A 123 4.06 -23.50 -7.11
CA GLN A 123 3.77 -23.49 -8.53
C GLN A 123 5.02 -23.90 -9.31
N LYS A 124 4.89 -24.92 -10.17
CA LYS A 124 6.00 -25.40 -11.03
C LYS A 124 7.30 -25.61 -10.24
N THR A 125 7.22 -26.33 -9.11
CA THR A 125 8.32 -26.62 -8.18
C THR A 125 8.97 -25.42 -7.48
N ARG A 126 8.40 -24.22 -7.63
CA ARG A 126 8.82 -22.99 -6.97
C ARG A 126 7.89 -22.67 -5.80
N VAL A 127 8.45 -22.07 -4.75
CA VAL A 127 7.68 -21.51 -3.65
C VAL A 127 7.21 -20.12 -4.07
N ILE A 128 5.91 -19.88 -4.02
CA ILE A 128 5.30 -18.57 -4.28
C ILE A 128 4.81 -18.01 -2.96
N ILE A 129 5.29 -16.82 -2.61
CA ILE A 129 4.71 -16.01 -1.53
C ILE A 129 3.92 -14.89 -2.18
N GLU A 130 2.61 -14.86 -1.94
CA GLU A 130 1.70 -13.85 -2.45
C GLU A 130 1.27 -12.93 -1.31
N LEU A 131 1.47 -11.63 -1.51
CA LEU A 131 0.95 -10.57 -0.64
C LEU A 131 -0.10 -9.79 -1.40
N LYS A 132 -1.16 -9.38 -0.70
CA LYS A 132 -2.12 -8.39 -1.20
C LYS A 132 -2.24 -7.27 -0.21
N GLY A 133 -2.30 -6.07 -0.74
CA GLY A 133 -2.37 -4.86 0.07
C GLY A 133 -2.92 -3.69 -0.73
N GLY A 134 -3.00 -2.57 -0.05
CA GLY A 134 -3.50 -1.32 -0.60
C GLY A 134 -5.00 -1.19 -0.65
N GLU A 135 -5.42 0.00 -1.07
CA GLU A 135 -6.81 0.41 -1.17
C GLU A 135 -7.03 1.15 -2.50
N ALA A 136 -8.24 1.03 -3.05
CA ALA A 136 -8.65 1.70 -4.29
C ALA A 136 -7.62 1.52 -5.43
N ALA A 137 -7.20 2.60 -6.10
CA ALA A 137 -6.26 2.50 -7.22
C ALA A 137 -4.83 2.11 -6.80
N GLY A 138 -4.52 2.15 -5.49
CA GLY A 138 -3.24 1.68 -4.93
C GLY A 138 -3.23 0.20 -4.57
N ALA A 139 -4.32 -0.54 -4.80
CA ALA A 139 -4.41 -1.96 -4.48
C ALA A 139 -3.47 -2.80 -5.37
N TYR A 140 -2.73 -3.71 -4.75
CA TYR A 140 -1.72 -4.53 -5.43
C TYR A 140 -1.79 -5.99 -5.02
N THR A 141 -1.26 -6.83 -5.91
CA THR A 141 -0.77 -8.17 -5.59
C THR A 141 0.74 -8.21 -5.84
N ALA A 142 1.51 -8.63 -4.84
CA ALA A 142 2.95 -8.85 -4.95
C ALA A 142 3.25 -10.35 -4.83
N ARG A 143 3.97 -10.91 -5.81
CA ARG A 143 4.37 -12.32 -5.83
C ARG A 143 5.88 -12.46 -5.80
N PHE A 144 6.38 -13.15 -4.79
CA PHE A 144 7.77 -13.56 -4.66
C PHE A 144 7.88 -15.03 -5.08
N THR A 145 8.55 -15.27 -6.20
CA THR A 145 8.80 -16.61 -6.73
C THR A 145 10.20 -17.05 -6.33
N LEU A 146 10.28 -17.93 -5.35
CA LEU A 146 11.50 -18.46 -4.77
C LEU A 146 11.77 -19.87 -5.33
N GLY A 147 13.03 -20.20 -5.58
CA GLY A 147 13.41 -21.51 -6.13
C GLY A 147 13.55 -21.46 -7.65
N GLY A 148 14.67 -20.92 -8.10
CA GLY A 148 15.21 -20.96 -9.45
C GLY A 148 16.72 -20.82 -9.33
N THR A 149 17.48 -21.07 -10.40
CA THR A 149 18.94 -21.04 -10.37
C THR A 149 19.44 -19.66 -9.94
N CYS A 150 19.69 -19.49 -8.64
CA CYS A 150 20.48 -18.40 -8.03
C CYS A 150 19.71 -17.14 -7.61
N GLY A 151 18.44 -17.23 -7.23
CA GLY A 151 17.77 -16.14 -6.52
C GLY A 151 16.25 -16.17 -6.55
N PHE A 152 15.61 -15.00 -6.64
CA PHE A 152 14.15 -14.90 -6.69
C PHE A 152 13.66 -13.81 -7.64
N GLU A 153 12.39 -13.92 -8.01
CA GLU A 153 11.67 -12.91 -8.76
C GLU A 153 10.56 -12.32 -7.91
N ARG A 154 10.43 -11.00 -7.95
CA ARG A 154 9.28 -10.24 -7.45
C ARG A 154 8.48 -9.74 -8.65
N LYS A 155 7.16 -9.91 -8.61
CA LYS A 155 6.22 -9.26 -9.51
C LYS A 155 5.22 -8.46 -8.70
N VAL A 156 4.94 -7.23 -9.12
CA VAL A 156 3.85 -6.41 -8.61
C VAL A 156 2.89 -6.12 -9.74
N CYS A 157 1.61 -6.23 -9.45
CA CYS A 157 0.50 -6.08 -10.38
C CYS A 157 -0.67 -5.45 -9.61
N GLY A 158 -1.69 -5.00 -10.35
CA GLY A 158 -2.95 -4.60 -9.73
C GLY A 158 -3.61 -5.73 -8.93
N GLU A 159 -4.72 -5.40 -8.27
CA GLU A 159 -5.47 -6.33 -7.41
C GLU A 159 -5.71 -7.70 -8.08
N VAL A 160 -6.12 -7.68 -9.34
CA VAL A 160 -6.18 -8.87 -10.19
C VAL A 160 -4.93 -8.85 -11.08
N CYS A 161 -4.03 -9.81 -10.85
CA CYS A 161 -2.70 -9.87 -11.45
C CYS A 161 -2.71 -10.22 -12.96
N GLY A 162 -3.46 -9.46 -13.76
CA GLY A 162 -3.58 -9.56 -15.21
C GLY A 162 -2.63 -8.62 -15.96
N GLU A 163 -2.24 -7.51 -15.34
CA GLU A 163 -1.22 -6.59 -15.83
C GLU A 163 -0.08 -6.50 -14.82
N ILE A 164 1.15 -6.73 -15.29
CA ILE A 164 2.35 -6.65 -14.45
C ILE A 164 2.87 -5.21 -14.52
N TRP A 165 2.87 -4.52 -13.38
CA TRP A 165 3.38 -3.16 -13.25
C TRP A 165 4.89 -3.15 -12.96
N GLU A 166 5.35 -4.10 -12.15
CA GLU A 166 6.77 -4.27 -11.83
C GLU A 166 7.17 -5.73 -11.93
N ARG A 167 8.36 -5.97 -12.48
CA ARG A 167 9.05 -7.25 -12.39
C ARG A 167 10.51 -7.02 -12.06
N THR A 168 10.95 -7.53 -10.93
CA THR A 168 12.32 -7.38 -10.46
C THR A 168 12.89 -8.76 -10.15
N THR A 169 14.06 -9.08 -10.73
CA THR A 169 14.77 -10.32 -10.46
C THR A 169 16.02 -10.02 -9.66
N TRP A 170 16.22 -10.78 -8.59
CA TRP A 170 17.43 -10.75 -7.81
C TRP A 170 18.23 -12.02 -8.05
N TYR A 171 19.50 -11.84 -8.39
CA TYR A 171 20.47 -12.92 -8.49
C TYR A 171 21.42 -12.81 -7.29
N ASN A 172 21.55 -13.90 -6.55
CA ASN A 172 22.53 -14.06 -5.49
C ASN A 172 23.21 -15.42 -5.61
N ALA A 173 24.24 -15.48 -6.44
CA ALA A 173 25.05 -16.68 -6.57
C ALA A 173 25.72 -17.10 -5.24
N PHE A 174 26.03 -16.16 -4.35
CA PHE A 174 26.72 -16.44 -3.08
C PHE A 174 25.84 -17.12 -2.02
N ALA A 175 24.51 -16.95 -2.07
CA ALA A 175 23.61 -17.61 -1.12
C ALA A 175 23.29 -19.07 -1.49
N TYR A 176 23.67 -19.52 -2.69
CA TYR A 176 23.28 -20.83 -3.23
C TYR A 176 24.45 -21.59 -3.86
N GLU A 177 25.68 -21.44 -3.35
CA GLU A 177 26.88 -22.16 -3.82
C GLU A 177 26.71 -23.68 -3.92
N ALA A 178 25.76 -24.26 -3.17
CA ALA A 178 25.44 -25.69 -3.18
C ALA A 178 24.52 -26.13 -4.34
N GLU A 179 23.90 -25.21 -5.09
CA GLU A 179 23.05 -25.55 -6.24
C GLU A 179 23.87 -25.55 -7.55
N ALA A 180 24.01 -26.73 -8.15
CA ALA A 180 24.69 -26.89 -9.45
C ALA A 180 24.01 -26.00 -10.52
N GLY A 181 24.73 -25.00 -11.02
CA GLY A 181 24.21 -23.95 -11.91
C GLY A 181 24.25 -22.54 -11.32
N CYS A 182 24.66 -22.40 -10.06
CA CYS A 182 24.87 -21.12 -9.39
C CYS A 182 26.33 -20.73 -9.22
N GLU A 183 26.96 -20.46 -10.35
CA GLU A 183 28.28 -19.84 -10.36
C GLU A 183 28.14 -18.33 -10.16
N SER A 184 28.93 -17.78 -9.23
CA SER A 184 29.08 -16.34 -9.08
C SER A 184 29.74 -15.79 -10.33
N GLY A 185 28.95 -15.18 -11.22
CA GLY A 185 29.43 -14.47 -12.41
C GLY A 185 30.18 -13.17 -12.09
N ILE A 186 30.88 -13.08 -10.95
CA ILE A 186 31.89 -12.04 -10.75
C ILE A 186 33.16 -12.52 -11.44
N GLN A 187 33.41 -11.99 -12.64
CA GLN A 187 34.77 -11.84 -13.17
C GLN A 187 35.41 -10.58 -12.61
#